data_AF-A0A0B1SB61-F1
#
_entry.id   AF-A0A0B1SB61-F1
#
_cell.length_a   1.000
_cell.length_b   1.000
_cell.length_c   1.000
_cell.angle_alpha   90.00
_cell.angle_beta   90.00
_cell.angle_gamma   90.00
#
_symmetry.space_group_name_H-M   'P 1'
#
loop_
_entity.id
_entity.type
_entity.pdbx_description
1 polymer ?
#
loop_
_entity_poly.entity_id
_entity_poly.type
_entity_poly.pdbx_seq_one_letter_code
_entity_poly.pdbx_strand_id
1 'polypeptide(L)' 'MIHCIADYKCGMVVPSNCSQCSSAPVCFHQDCNATCTMACPSPRSYSCVLVESEGCPKQVCRKRPPITGAPVESPPN' A
#
# COMPACT_ATOMS: atom_id res chain seq x y z
N MET A 1 -8.41 -12.82 8.30
CA MET A 1 -9.35 -12.06 7.45
C MET A 1 -9.82 -10.89 8.29
N ILE A 2 -9.61 -9.65 7.86
CA ILE A 2 -10.15 -8.48 8.57
C ILE A 2 -11.59 -8.28 8.13
N HIS A 3 -12.51 -8.23 9.09
CA HIS A 3 -13.87 -7.78 8.87
C HIS A 3 -13.97 -6.34 9.31
N CYS A 4 -14.27 -5.46 8.35
CA CYS A 4 -14.62 -4.08 8.63
C CYS A 4 -16.11 -4.00 9.00
N ILE A 5 -16.47 -2.98 9.78
CA ILE A 5 -17.88 -2.67 10.05
C ILE A 5 -18.62 -2.23 8.76
N ALA A 6 -19.95 -2.16 8.82
CA ALA A 6 -20.75 -1.65 7.70
C ALA A 6 -20.28 -0.27 7.24
N ASP A 7 -20.27 -0.04 5.92
CA ASP A 7 -19.76 1.18 5.24
C ASP A 7 -18.24 1.38 5.25
N TYR A 8 -17.47 0.38 5.69
CA TYR A 8 -16.02 0.40 5.64
C TYR A 8 -15.50 -0.72 4.75
N LYS A 9 -14.42 -0.43 4.02
CA LYS A 9 -13.71 -1.40 3.20
C LYS A 9 -12.29 -1.60 3.72
N CYS A 10 -11.76 -2.80 3.49
CA CYS A 10 -10.38 -3.12 3.83
C CYS A 10 -9.45 -2.75 2.67
N GLY A 11 -8.32 -2.13 2.96
CA GLY A 11 -7.24 -1.97 1.98
C GLY A 11 -5.86 -1.99 2.63
N MET A 12 -4.86 -2.24 1.80
CA MET A 12 -3.46 -2.27 2.23
C MET A 12 -2.92 -0.84 2.32
N VAL A 13 -2.47 -0.44 3.50
CA VAL A 13 -1.88 0.88 3.75
C VAL A 13 -0.50 0.74 4.40
N VAL A 14 0.39 1.67 4.08
CA VAL A 14 1.72 1.77 4.69
C VAL A 14 1.62 2.68 5.91
N PRO A 15 2.18 2.31 7.06
CA PRO A 15 2.22 3.17 8.24
C PRO A 15 2.95 4.48 7.92
N SER A 16 2.41 5.62 8.36
CA SER A 16 2.98 6.95 8.07
C SER A 16 4.40 7.10 8.62
N ASN A 17 4.66 6.45 9.76
CA ASN A 17 5.93 6.42 10.47
C ASN A 17 7.00 5.50 9.85
N CYS A 18 6.70 4.79 8.75
CA CYS A 18 7.64 3.84 8.18
C CYS A 18 7.69 3.86 6.66
N SER A 19 8.87 4.12 6.10
CA SER A 19 9.07 4.21 4.64
C SER A 19 9.42 2.88 3.97
N GLN A 20 9.79 1.86 4.76
CA GLN A 20 10.21 0.53 4.28
C GLN A 20 9.41 -0.60 4.93
N CYS A 21 8.33 -0.28 5.64
CA CYS A 21 7.49 -1.31 6.24
C CYS A 21 6.60 -1.95 5.18
N SER A 22 6.23 -3.20 5.45
CA SER A 22 5.17 -3.85 4.70
C SER A 22 3.86 -3.09 4.90
N SER A 23 3.05 -3.04 3.85
CA SER A 23 1.67 -2.57 3.96
C SER A 23 0.87 -3.49 4.86
N ALA A 24 0.01 -2.90 5.69
CA ALA A 24 -0.88 -3.61 6.58
C ALA A 24 -2.34 -3.39 6.16
N PRO A 25 -3.22 -4.39 6.35
CA PRO A 25 -4.64 -4.24 6.10
C PRO A 25 -5.29 -3.33 7.15
N VAL A 26 -5.97 -2.27 6.69
CA VAL A 26 -6.69 -1.30 7.53
C VAL A 26 -8.09 -1.08 6.97
N CYS A 27 -9.05 -0.83 7.87
CA CYS A 27 -10.42 -0.47 7.52
C CYS A 27 -10.55 1.04 7.41
N PHE A 28 -11.12 1.52 6.32
CA PHE A 28 -11.45 2.93 6.11
C PHE A 28 -12.81 3.03 5.42
N HIS A 29 -13.45 4.19 5.52
CA HIS A 29 -14.79 4.42 4.95
C HIS A 29 -14.81 4.06 3.46
N GLN A 30 -15.90 3.46 2.98
CA GLN A 30 -16.00 3.00 1.59
C GLN A 30 -15.89 4.12 0.56
N ASP A 31 -16.26 5.35 0.94
CA ASP A 31 -16.08 6.58 0.13
C ASP A 31 -14.63 7.01 -0.01
N CYS A 32 -13.72 6.52 0.83
CA CYS A 32 -12.31 6.84 0.70
C CYS A 32 -11.74 6.28 -0.61
N ASN A 33 -10.97 7.10 -1.32
CA ASN A 33 -10.25 6.65 -2.49
C ASN A 33 -9.05 5.78 -2.08
N ALA A 34 -9.23 4.46 -2.22
CA ALA A 34 -8.20 3.46 -1.95
C ALA A 34 -7.58 2.90 -3.23
N THR A 35 -7.51 3.72 -4.27
CA THR A 35 -6.77 3.40 -5.48
C THR A 35 -5.53 4.27 -5.54
N CYS A 36 -4.44 3.73 -6.09
CA CYS A 36 -3.21 4.46 -6.31
C CYS A 36 -3.08 4.78 -7.80
N THR A 37 -3.59 5.95 -8.19
CA THR A 37 -3.55 6.43 -9.59
C THR A 37 -2.58 7.60 -9.77
N MET A 38 -1.95 8.06 -8.69
CA MET A 38 -0.95 9.13 -8.73
C MET A 38 0.29 8.74 -9.52
N ALA A 39 0.71 9.59 -10.46
CA ALA A 39 1.95 9.46 -11.18
C ALA A 39 3.14 9.89 -10.30
N CYS A 40 4.09 8.99 -10.07
CA CYS A 40 5.31 9.30 -9.33
C CYS A 40 6.42 9.81 -10.27
N PRO A 41 7.23 10.80 -9.84
CA PRO A 41 8.25 11.43 -10.68
C PRO A 41 9.37 10.49 -11.16
N SER A 42 9.53 9.34 -10.52
CA SER A 42 10.51 8.32 -10.94
C SER A 42 9.90 6.94 -10.75
N PRO A 43 9.06 6.46 -11.68
CA PRO A 43 8.28 5.23 -11.51
C PRO A 43 9.14 3.96 -11.40
N ARG A 44 10.43 4.02 -11.80
CA ARG A 44 11.42 2.95 -11.58
C ARG A 44 11.85 2.84 -10.11
N SER A 45 11.94 3.96 -9.40
CA SER A 45 12.46 4.02 -8.03
C SER A 45 11.37 4.27 -6.99
N TYR A 46 10.20 4.72 -7.42
CA TYR A 46 9.06 5.03 -6.57
C TYR A 46 7.81 4.34 -7.07
N SER A 47 6.97 3.92 -6.14
CA SER A 47 5.62 3.43 -6.39
C SER A 47 4.63 4.28 -5.61
N CYS A 48 3.45 4.48 -6.18
CA CYS A 48 2.33 5.00 -5.44
C CYS A 48 1.92 3.96 -4.39
N VAL A 49 1.80 4.38 -3.14
CA VAL A 49 1.24 3.58 -2.05
C VAL A 49 0.21 4.40 -1.27
N LEU A 50 -0.75 3.72 -0.67
CA LEU A 50 -1.67 4.33 0.29
C LEU A 50 -0.98 4.39 1.65
N VAL A 51 -0.98 5.54 2.29
CA VAL A 51 -0.40 5.78 3.61
C VAL A 51 -1.51 6.05 4.61
N GLU A 52 -1.38 5.49 5.80
CA GLU A 52 -2.30 5.75 6.90
C GLU A 52 -2.35 7.25 7.23
N SER A 53 -3.57 7.78 7.38
CA SER A 53 -3.85 9.18 7.72
C SER A 53 -5.16 9.21 8.49
N GLU A 54 -5.36 10.25 9.31
CA GLU A 54 -6.66 10.49 9.95
C GLU A 54 -7.76 10.64 8.88
N GLY A 55 -8.77 9.79 8.94
CA GLY A 55 -9.85 9.71 7.96
C GLY A 55 -9.56 8.74 6.81
N CYS A 56 -9.19 9.28 5.65
CA CYS A 56 -8.94 8.49 4.46
C CYS A 56 -7.44 8.26 4.22
N PRO A 57 -7.03 7.08 3.74
CA PRO A 57 -5.66 6.85 3.34
C PRO A 57 -5.23 7.83 2.25
N LYS A 58 -3.99 8.30 2.34
CA LYS A 58 -3.41 9.26 1.39
C LYS A 58 -2.55 8.53 0.38
N GLN A 59 -2.70 8.87 -0.89
CA GLN A 59 -1.79 8.40 -1.94
C GLN A 59 -0.46 9.16 -1.85
N VAL A 60 0.64 8.44 -1.75
CA VAL A 60 1.98 9.02 -1.63
C VAL A 60 2.97 8.19 -2.45
N CYS A 61 3.93 8.85 -3.07
CA CYS A 61 5.06 8.17 -3.71
C CYS A 61 6.08 7.75 -2.65
N ARG A 62 6.26 6.44 -2.47
CA ARG A 62 7.34 5.88 -1.63
C ARG A 62 8.39 5.21 -2.50
N LYS A 63 9.64 5.22 -2.05
CA LYS A 63 10.71 4.48 -2.73
C LYS A 63 10.31 3.02 -2.75
N ARG A 64 10.43 2.38 -3.91
CA ARG A 64 10.33 0.93 -3.98
C ARG A 64 11.46 0.36 -3.12
N PRO A 65 11.21 -0.67 -2.31
CA PRO A 65 12.30 -1.38 -1.68
C PRO A 65 13.26 -1.86 -2.78
N PRO A 66 14.58 -1.88 -2.54
CA PRO A 66 15.50 -2.53 -3.46
C PRO A 66 14.99 -3.94 -3.70
N ILE A 67 15.03 -4.38 -4.96
CA ILE A 67 14.65 -5.73 -5.35
C ILE A 67 15.76 -6.66 -4.85
N THR A 68 15.87 -6.86 -3.53
CA THR A 68 16.74 -7.87 -2.93
C THR A 68 15.96 -9.18 -2.94
N GLY A 69 15.83 -9.75 -4.13
CA GLY A 69 15.08 -10.97 -4.36
C GLY A 69 15.02 -11.23 -5.85
N ALA A 70 15.87 -12.15 -6.32
CA ALA A 70 15.65 -12.86 -7.56
C ALA A 70 14.17 -13.28 -7.68
N PRO A 71 13.62 -13.46 -8.89
CA PRO A 71 12.40 -14.25 -9.00
C PRO A 71 12.65 -15.54 -8.24
N VAL A 72 11.91 -15.77 -7.15
CA VAL A 72 11.78 -17.11 -6.59
C VAL A 72 11.02 -17.89 -7.66
N GLU A 73 11.78 -18.43 -8.61
CA GLU A 73 11.37 -19.61 -9.37
C GLU A 73 10.78 -20.57 -8.34
N SER A 74 9.51 -20.91 -8.57
CA SER A 74 8.78 -21.84 -7.73
C SER A 74 9.52 -23.20 -7.71
N PRO A 75 9.40 -23.99 -6.63
CA PRO A 75 10.16 -25.22 -6.42
C PRO A 75 9.89 -26.30 -7.48
N PRO A 76 10.79 -27.31 -7.62
CA PRO A 76 10.84 -28.18 -8.78
C PRO A 76 9.68 -29.16 -8.82
N ASN A 77 9.16 -29.42 -10.02
CA ASN A 77 8.59 -30.71 -10.36
C ASN A 77 9.18 -31.21 -11.67
#